data_AF-A0A8S3QFM0-F1
#
_entry.id   AF-A0A8S3QFM0-F1
#
_cell.length_a   1.000
_cell.length_b   1.000
_cell.length_c   1.000
_cell.angle_alpha   90.00
_cell.angle_beta   90.00
_cell.angle_gamma   90.00
#
_symmetry.space_group_name_H-M   'P 1'
#
loop_
_entity.id
_entity.type
_entity.pdbx_description
1 polymer ?
#
loop_
_entity_poly.entity_id
_entity_poly.type
_entity_poly.pdbx_seq_one_letter_code
_entity_poly.pdbx_strand_id
1 'polypeptide(L)'
;MSTTNGNLDLADKQGGKKFGVLKKRQEEELSDINKEYETDDCYSEIEDLPQQLVAYKAQFMEFDLDNSGDIDEMELKQMLEKLGTPKTHKEVKKMIQEVDTNNSGTIHYREFLNMMLGKKSTVLKIILMFEQRSKEKAKPQGLPAKRDISSLP
;
A
#
# COMPACT_ATOMS: atom_id res chain seq x y z
N MET A 1 24.48 -15.35 -41.29
CA MET A 1 23.47 -16.03 -40.46
C MET A 1 24.21 -16.74 -39.34
N SER A 2 24.11 -16.23 -38.12
CA SER A 2 24.37 -16.97 -36.88
C SER A 2 23.72 -16.19 -35.75
N THR A 3 22.61 -16.72 -35.24
CA THR A 3 21.89 -16.21 -34.06
C THR A 3 22.53 -16.81 -32.81
N THR A 4 22.98 -15.97 -31.89
CA THR A 4 23.24 -16.37 -30.50
C THR A 4 22.23 -15.67 -29.60
N ASN A 5 21.21 -16.43 -29.20
CA ASN A 5 20.30 -16.11 -28.11
C ASN A 5 21.08 -16.19 -26.79
N GLY A 6 21.32 -15.04 -26.16
CA GLY A 6 21.96 -14.93 -24.85
C GLY A 6 20.95 -14.46 -23.80
N ASN A 7 20.30 -15.42 -23.16
CA ASN A 7 19.93 -15.45 -21.75
C ASN A 7 19.42 -14.14 -21.09
N LEU A 8 18.10 -13.98 -21.01
CA LEU A 8 17.43 -13.08 -20.06
C LEU A 8 17.48 -13.74 -18.67
N ASP A 9 18.45 -13.34 -17.85
CA ASP A 9 18.51 -13.73 -16.45
C ASP A 9 17.49 -12.91 -15.62
N LEU A 10 16.25 -13.38 -15.65
CA LEU A 10 15.12 -12.89 -14.86
C LEU A 10 15.04 -13.66 -13.53
N ALA A 11 15.98 -13.44 -12.60
CA ALA A 11 15.81 -13.89 -11.21
C ALA A 11 16.84 -13.28 -10.23
N ASP A 12 16.84 -11.96 -10.01
CA ASP A 12 17.47 -11.41 -8.80
C ASP A 12 16.54 -11.62 -7.60
N LYS A 13 16.52 -12.86 -7.08
CA LYS A 13 15.83 -13.22 -5.84
C LYS A 13 16.66 -12.80 -4.62
N GLN A 14 16.85 -11.50 -4.42
CA GLN A 14 17.50 -10.99 -3.20
C GLN A 14 16.50 -10.72 -2.06
N GLY A 15 15.54 -11.63 -1.85
CA GLY A 15 14.55 -11.55 -0.76
C GLY A 15 15.01 -12.15 0.59
N GLY A 16 16.32 -12.37 0.77
CA GLY A 16 16.87 -13.15 1.90
C GLY A 16 17.25 -12.29 3.10
N LYS A 17 16.56 -12.46 4.24
CA LYS A 17 16.81 -11.88 5.58
C LYS A 17 16.81 -10.34 5.69
N LYS A 18 17.59 -9.61 4.88
CA LYS A 18 17.69 -8.14 4.93
C LYS A 18 16.36 -7.47 4.61
N PHE A 19 15.69 -7.91 3.55
CA PHE A 19 14.36 -7.42 3.16
C PHE A 19 13.34 -7.58 4.31
N GLY A 20 13.32 -8.75 4.95
CA GLY A 20 12.44 -9.00 6.10
C GLY A 20 12.73 -8.12 7.31
N VAL A 21 14.01 -7.79 7.56
CA VAL A 21 14.39 -6.87 8.65
C VAL A 21 13.95 -5.43 8.36
N LEU A 22 14.14 -4.95 7.12
CA LEU A 22 13.70 -3.61 6.71
C LEU A 22 12.18 -3.47 6.86
N LYS A 23 11.43 -4.45 6.34
CA LYS A 23 9.97 -4.47 6.45
C LYS A 23 9.48 -4.52 7.90
N LYS A 24 10.15 -5.29 8.78
CA LYS A 24 9.82 -5.33 10.22
C LYS A 24 10.08 -3.99 10.91
N ARG A 25 11.21 -3.34 10.60
CA ARG A 25 11.53 -2.02 11.15
C ARG A 25 10.47 -1.00 10.74
N GLN A 26 10.12 -0.95 9.46
CA GLN A 26 9.08 -0.06 8.99
C GLN A 26 7.76 -0.34 9.72
N GLU A 27 7.36 -1.61 9.84
CA GLU A 27 6.13 -1.96 10.56
C GLU A 27 6.13 -1.46 12.02
N GLU A 28 7.26 -1.55 12.72
CA GLU A 28 7.43 -1.03 14.07
C GLU A 28 7.29 0.50 14.10
N GLU A 29 7.96 1.21 13.19
CA GLU A 29 7.89 2.67 13.08
C GLU A 29 6.46 3.16 12.81
N LEU A 30 5.75 2.54 11.87
CA LEU A 30 4.34 2.87 11.59
C LEU A 30 3.44 2.54 12.78
N SER A 31 3.75 1.48 13.54
CA SER A 31 2.98 1.12 14.75
C SER A 31 3.19 2.13 15.88
N ASP A 32 4.38 2.71 16.01
CA ASP A 32 4.65 3.76 16.98
C ASP A 32 3.93 5.06 16.60
N ILE A 33 3.91 5.42 15.31
CA ILE A 33 3.09 6.54 14.82
C ILE A 33 1.61 6.30 15.13
N ASN A 34 1.09 5.10 14.90
CA ASN A 34 -0.32 4.79 15.22
C ASN A 34 -0.65 5.05 16.70
N LYS A 35 0.22 4.66 17.63
CA LYS A 35 0.00 4.91 19.06
C LYS A 35 -0.10 6.40 19.38
N GLU A 36 0.69 7.24 18.72
CA GLU A 36 0.58 8.69 18.89
C GLU A 36 -0.81 9.20 18.48
N TYR A 37 -1.33 8.73 17.34
CA TYR A 37 -2.69 9.09 16.86
C TYR A 37 -3.79 8.55 17.77
N GLU A 38 -3.63 7.36 18.36
CA GLU A 38 -4.59 6.81 19.34
C GLU A 38 -4.69 7.66 20.60
N THR A 39 -3.60 8.33 20.98
CA THR A 39 -3.55 9.19 22.19
C THR A 39 -3.88 10.66 21.92
N ASP A 40 -4.02 11.06 20.66
CA ASP A 40 -4.29 12.45 20.30
C ASP A 40 -5.79 12.75 20.40
N ASP A 41 -6.13 13.71 21.28
CA ASP A 41 -7.51 14.13 21.54
C ASP A 41 -8.24 14.59 20.27
N CYS A 42 -7.53 15.04 19.23
CA CYS A 42 -8.10 15.47 17.94
C CYS A 42 -8.80 14.33 17.19
N TYR A 43 -8.48 13.08 17.50
CA TYR A 43 -9.06 11.90 16.85
C TYR A 43 -9.91 11.05 17.79
N SER A 44 -10.11 11.51 19.04
CA SER A 44 -10.89 10.79 20.07
C SER A 44 -12.35 10.53 19.70
N GLU A 45 -12.93 11.32 18.80
CA GLU A 45 -14.29 11.17 18.29
C GLU A 45 -14.42 10.10 17.19
N ILE A 46 -13.31 9.55 16.67
CA ILE A 46 -13.33 8.57 15.59
C ILE A 46 -13.63 7.17 16.15
N GLU A 47 -14.77 6.61 15.75
CA GLU A 47 -15.14 5.24 16.09
C GLU A 47 -14.17 4.22 15.50
N ASP A 48 -13.83 3.19 16.29
CA ASP A 48 -12.91 2.11 15.93
C ASP A 48 -11.55 2.59 15.38
N LEU A 49 -11.05 3.73 15.88
CA LEU A 49 -9.80 4.33 15.45
C LEU A 49 -8.62 3.34 15.45
N PRO A 50 -8.37 2.52 16.50
CA PRO A 50 -7.28 1.54 16.49
C PRO A 50 -7.36 0.55 15.31
N GLN A 51 -8.56 0.05 15.01
CA GLN A 51 -8.80 -0.87 13.91
C GLN A 51 -8.58 -0.19 12.56
N GLN A 52 -9.02 1.06 12.42
CA GLN A 52 -8.78 1.86 11.22
C GLN A 52 -7.28 2.10 11.00
N LEU A 53 -6.55 2.48 12.05
CA LEU A 53 -5.10 2.72 12.00
C LEU A 53 -4.32 1.46 11.61
N VAL A 54 -4.74 0.27 12.09
CA VAL A 54 -4.16 -1.01 11.66
C VAL A 54 -4.42 -1.27 10.17
N ALA A 55 -5.63 -0.98 9.69
CA ALA A 55 -5.97 -1.15 8.28
C ALA A 55 -5.19 -0.16 7.39
N TYR A 56 -5.09 1.11 7.79
CA TYR A 56 -4.32 2.13 7.09
C TYR A 56 -2.82 1.82 7.07
N LYS A 57 -2.27 1.30 8.16
CA LYS A 57 -0.89 0.80 8.20
C LYS A 57 -0.65 -0.29 7.15
N ALA A 58 -1.52 -1.31 7.15
CA ALA A 58 -1.39 -2.44 6.22
C ALA A 58 -1.49 -1.99 4.76
N GLN A 59 -2.39 -1.04 4.47
CA GLN A 59 -2.54 -0.47 3.14
C GLN A 59 -1.32 0.36 2.73
N PHE A 60 -0.78 1.19 3.62
CA PHE A 60 0.43 1.97 3.35
C PHE A 60 1.63 1.07 3.02
N MET A 61 1.83 -0.01 3.78
CA MET A 61 2.87 -1.01 3.52
C MET A 61 2.67 -1.82 2.22
N GLU A 62 1.49 -1.78 1.61
CA GLU A 62 1.23 -2.36 0.29
C GLU A 62 1.58 -1.37 -0.83
N PHE A 63 1.59 -0.07 -0.52
CA PHE A 63 1.80 1.01 -1.46
C PHE A 63 3.28 1.34 -1.58
N ASP A 64 3.98 1.43 -0.45
CA ASP A 64 5.44 1.54 -0.38
C ASP A 64 6.08 0.19 -0.74
N LEU A 65 6.48 0.07 -2.01
CA LEU A 65 6.99 -1.18 -2.59
C LEU A 65 8.48 -1.35 -2.31
N ASP A 66 9.21 -0.24 -2.24
CA ASP A 66 10.65 -0.24 -1.99
C ASP A 66 11.01 -0.22 -0.49
N ASN A 67 10.02 -0.01 0.39
CA ASN A 67 10.15 0.12 1.85
C ASN A 67 11.00 1.35 2.23
N SER A 68 10.87 2.43 1.46
CA SER A 68 11.52 3.72 1.71
C SER A 68 10.95 4.43 2.95
N GLY A 69 9.71 4.09 3.34
CA GLY A 69 8.96 4.74 4.40
C GLY A 69 7.94 5.76 3.90
N ASP A 70 7.97 6.09 2.60
CA ASP A 70 7.16 7.12 1.96
C ASP A 70 6.57 6.57 0.65
N ILE A 71 5.45 7.12 0.18
CA ILE A 71 4.87 6.73 -1.10
C ILE A 71 5.25 7.75 -2.16
N ASP A 72 6.00 7.30 -3.17
CA ASP A 72 6.36 8.14 -4.31
C ASP A 72 5.29 8.18 -5.42
N GLU A 73 5.52 9.03 -6.42
CA GLU A 73 4.61 9.18 -7.55
C GLU A 73 4.46 7.90 -8.39
N MET A 74 5.53 7.13 -8.55
CA MET A 74 5.51 5.90 -9.33
C MET A 74 4.75 4.80 -8.58
N GLU A 75 4.97 4.68 -7.28
CA GLU A 75 4.29 3.73 -6.39
C GLU A 75 2.79 4.02 -6.32
N LEU A 76 2.42 5.29 -6.12
CA LEU A 76 1.02 5.69 -6.15
C LEU A 76 0.38 5.39 -7.50
N LYS A 77 1.07 5.66 -8.61
CA LYS A 77 0.57 5.35 -9.95
C LYS A 77 0.36 3.86 -10.14
N GLN A 78 1.34 3.03 -9.79
CA GLN A 78 1.22 1.57 -9.88
C GLN A 78 0.08 1.05 -9.02
N MET A 79 -0.13 1.61 -7.84
CA MET A 79 -1.25 1.26 -6.98
C MET A 79 -2.58 1.61 -7.64
N LEU A 80 -2.74 2.82 -8.15
CA LEU A 80 -3.97 3.24 -8.83
C LEU A 80 -4.30 2.39 -10.07
N GLU A 81 -3.28 1.90 -10.78
CA GLU A 81 -3.43 0.92 -11.86
C GLU A 81 -3.91 -0.45 -11.34
N LYS A 82 -3.33 -0.95 -10.23
CA LYS A 82 -3.78 -2.20 -9.57
C LYS A 82 -5.23 -2.11 -9.08
N LEU A 83 -5.66 -0.94 -8.63
CA LEU A 83 -7.03 -0.66 -8.20
C LEU A 83 -8.03 -0.52 -9.37
N GLY A 84 -7.57 -0.63 -10.62
CA GLY A 84 -8.42 -0.50 -11.80
C GLY A 84 -8.82 0.95 -12.10
N THR A 85 -8.13 1.93 -11.50
CA THR A 85 -8.35 3.36 -11.69
C THR A 85 -7.09 4.04 -12.23
N PRO A 86 -6.64 3.71 -13.45
CA PRO A 86 -5.41 4.29 -14.00
C PRO A 86 -5.52 5.82 -14.08
N LYS A 87 -4.43 6.50 -13.75
CA LYS A 87 -4.33 7.96 -13.76
C LYS A 87 -3.12 8.43 -14.56
N THR A 88 -3.26 9.60 -15.16
CA THR A 88 -2.13 10.27 -15.82
C THR A 88 -1.13 10.76 -14.77
N HIS A 89 0.14 10.88 -15.15
CA HIS A 89 1.19 11.46 -14.29
C HIS A 89 0.77 12.80 -13.67
N LYS A 90 0.17 13.69 -14.48
CA LYS A 90 -0.35 14.98 -14.01
C LYS A 90 -1.43 14.84 -12.93
N GLU A 91 -2.32 13.86 -13.05
CA GLU A 91 -3.34 13.61 -12.03
C GLU A 91 -2.73 13.04 -10.75
N VAL A 92 -1.80 12.09 -10.85
CA VAL A 92 -1.11 11.50 -9.70
C VAL A 92 -0.34 12.59 -8.93
N LYS A 93 0.45 13.40 -9.63
CA LYS A 93 1.14 14.54 -9.02
C LYS A 93 0.19 15.50 -8.31
N LYS A 94 -0.98 15.77 -8.88
CA LYS A 94 -2.00 16.62 -8.24
C LYS A 94 -2.57 15.97 -6.97
N MET A 95 -2.74 14.65 -6.95
CA MET A 95 -3.19 13.93 -5.76
C MET A 95 -2.16 13.98 -4.65
N ILE A 96 -0.87 13.81 -4.96
CA ILE A 96 0.22 13.95 -3.99
C ILE A 96 0.21 15.36 -3.42
N GLN A 97 0.21 16.39 -4.27
CA GLN A 97 0.18 17.80 -3.83
C GLN A 97 -1.04 18.17 -2.97
N GLU A 98 -2.14 17.41 -3.04
CA GLU A 98 -3.32 17.66 -2.22
C GLU A 98 -3.13 17.19 -0.76
N VAL A 99 -2.22 16.25 -0.54
CA VAL A 99 -1.99 15.50 0.71
C VAL A 99 -0.63 15.86 1.32
N ASP A 100 0.38 16.07 0.49
CA ASP A 100 1.74 16.48 0.83
C ASP A 100 1.73 17.90 1.41
N THR A 101 1.79 17.97 2.73
CA THR A 101 1.76 19.22 3.49
C THR A 101 3.14 19.83 3.69
N ASN A 102 4.18 18.98 3.69
CA ASN A 102 5.55 19.41 3.87
C ASN A 102 6.28 19.71 2.55
N ASN A 103 5.63 19.49 1.40
CA ASN A 103 6.16 19.66 0.04
C ASN A 103 7.37 18.77 -0.25
N SER A 104 7.36 17.54 0.29
CA SER A 104 8.39 16.53 0.01
C SER A 104 8.34 16.00 -1.42
N GLY A 105 7.19 16.10 -2.10
CA GLY A 105 6.92 15.45 -3.37
C GLY A 105 6.53 13.97 -3.24
N THR A 106 6.42 13.48 -2.01
CA THR A 106 6.02 12.11 -1.64
C THR A 106 4.91 12.18 -0.59
N ILE A 107 4.27 11.06 -0.26
CA ILE A 107 3.28 11.01 0.82
C ILE A 107 3.91 10.28 2.01
N HIS A 108 4.17 11.02 3.08
CA HIS A 108 4.59 10.44 4.34
C HIS A 108 3.42 9.76 5.06
N TYR A 109 3.70 8.78 5.91
CA TYR A 109 2.65 8.04 6.62
C TYR A 109 1.70 8.95 7.42
N ARG A 110 2.22 9.98 8.09
CA ARG A 110 1.38 10.94 8.84
C ARG A 110 0.44 11.72 7.93
N GLU A 111 0.90 12.09 6.73
CA GLU A 111 0.08 12.79 5.73
C GLU A 111 -1.02 11.88 5.18
N PHE A 112 -0.68 10.61 4.97
CA PHE A 112 -1.64 9.57 4.63
C PHE A 112 -2.73 9.42 5.71
N LEU A 113 -2.35 9.32 6.98
CA LEU A 113 -3.30 9.24 8.10
C LEU A 113 -4.17 10.50 8.21
N ASN A 114 -3.57 11.68 8.10
CA ASN A 114 -4.30 12.96 8.13
C ASN A 114 -5.33 13.04 6.99
N MET A 115 -5.01 12.53 5.80
CA MET A 115 -5.97 12.41 4.70
C MET A 115 -7.10 11.42 5.05
N MET A 116 -6.76 10.22 5.52
CA MET A 116 -7.75 9.16 5.76
C MET A 116 -8.70 9.49 6.93
N LEU A 117 -8.19 10.10 8.00
CA LEU A 117 -8.96 10.48 9.19
C LEU A 117 -9.61 11.87 9.07
N GLY A 118 -9.06 12.75 8.23
CA GLY A 118 -9.53 14.13 8.10
C GLY A 118 -10.92 14.27 7.46
N LYS A 119 -11.59 15.40 7.73
CA LYS A 119 -12.91 15.69 7.15
C LYS A 119 -12.86 16.03 5.65
N LYS A 120 -11.69 16.42 5.13
CA LYS A 120 -11.49 16.77 3.72
C LYS A 120 -11.62 15.52 2.85
N SER A 121 -12.46 15.59 1.82
CA SER A 121 -12.58 14.57 0.80
C SER A 121 -11.58 14.85 -0.32
N THR A 122 -10.48 14.10 -0.37
CA THR A 122 -9.50 14.15 -1.46
C THR A 122 -9.82 13.10 -2.51
N VAL A 123 -9.35 13.27 -3.74
CA VAL A 123 -9.60 12.27 -4.81
C VAL A 123 -9.00 10.93 -4.43
N LEU A 124 -7.80 10.94 -3.85
CA LEU A 124 -7.13 9.73 -3.39
C LEU A 124 -7.94 9.02 -2.30
N LYS A 125 -8.42 9.74 -1.27
CA LYS A 125 -9.27 9.18 -0.21
C LYS A 125 -10.52 8.50 -0.77
N ILE A 126 -11.21 9.14 -1.73
CA ILE A 126 -12.42 8.59 -2.34
C ILE A 126 -12.14 7.25 -3.02
N ILE A 127 -11.04 7.16 -3.78
CA ILE A 127 -10.65 5.92 -4.48
C ILE A 127 -10.39 4.80 -3.47
N LEU A 128 -9.64 5.10 -2.41
CA LEU A 128 -9.26 4.14 -1.39
C LEU A 128 -10.45 3.66 -0.55
N MET A 129 -11.37 4.56 -0.19
CA MET A 129 -12.59 4.20 0.53
C MET A 129 -13.56 3.37 -0.32
N PHE A 130 -13.56 3.54 -1.65
CA PHE A 130 -14.40 2.74 -2.55
C PHE A 130 -13.89 1.29 -2.71
N GLU A 131 -12.59 1.08 -2.59
CA GLU A 131 -11.98 -0.26 -2.64
C GLU A 131 -12.46 -1.14 -1.46
N GLN A 132 -12.54 -0.58 -0.25
CA GLN A 132 -12.95 -1.33 0.96
C GLN A 132 -14.36 -1.96 0.80
N ARG A 133 -15.28 -1.26 0.13
CA ARG A 133 -16.63 -1.76 -0.18
C ARG A 133 -16.66 -2.89 -1.23
N SER A 134 -15.61 -2.99 -2.04
CA SER A 134 -15.50 -4.02 -3.08
C SER A 134 -14.83 -5.29 -2.54
N LYS A 135 -13.88 -5.16 -1.59
CA LYS A 135 -13.23 -6.29 -0.91
C LYS A 135 -14.19 -7.09 -0.02
N GLU A 136 -15.19 -6.47 0.60
CA GLU A 136 -16.24 -7.19 1.36
C GLU A 136 -17.07 -8.17 0.51
N LYS A 137 -17.16 -7.96 -0.81
CA LYS A 137 -17.98 -8.80 -1.71
C LYS A 137 -17.22 -9.96 -2.39
N ALA A 138 -15.91 -10.11 -2.18
CA ALA A 138 -15.05 -10.92 -3.04
C ALA A 138 -14.30 -12.08 -2.36
N LYS A 139 -14.85 -12.73 -1.32
CA LYS A 139 -14.25 -13.95 -0.76
C LYS A 139 -15.14 -15.19 -0.88
N PRO A 140 -15.08 -15.94 -1.99
CA PRO A 140 -15.23 -17.39 -1.94
C PRO A 140 -13.85 -18.00 -1.68
N GLN A 141 -13.62 -18.46 -0.46
CA GLN A 141 -12.44 -19.25 -0.10
C GLN A 141 -12.60 -20.66 -0.69
N GLY A 142 -12.27 -20.84 -1.96
CA GLY A 142 -12.09 -22.15 -2.58
C GLY A 142 -10.62 -22.54 -2.51
N LEU A 143 -10.24 -23.38 -1.55
CA LEU A 143 -8.93 -24.03 -1.55
C LEU A 143 -8.73 -24.71 -2.92
N PRO A 144 -7.69 -24.39 -3.71
CA PRO A 144 -7.36 -25.23 -4.86
C PRO A 144 -6.98 -26.61 -4.32
N ALA A 145 -7.76 -27.64 -4.68
CA ALA A 145 -7.48 -29.01 -4.30
C ALA A 145 -6.04 -29.35 -4.69
N LYS A 146 -5.21 -29.69 -3.70
CA LYS A 146 -3.89 -30.24 -3.95
C LYS A 146 -4.11 -31.52 -4.74
N ARG A 147 -3.73 -31.53 -6.01
CA ARG A 147 -3.64 -32.78 -6.78
C ARG A 147 -2.44 -33.53 -6.23
N ASP A 148 -2.71 -34.55 -5.43
CA ASP A 148 -1.68 -35.52 -5.07
C ASP A 148 -1.26 -36.28 -6.33
N ILE A 149 0.05 -36.36 -6.55
CA ILE A 149 0.69 -37.09 -7.65
C ILE A 149 0.39 -38.60 -7.66
N SER A 150 -0.28 -39.11 -6.61
CA SER A 150 -0.76 -40.48 -6.51
C SER A 150 -2.04 -40.77 -7.32
N SER A 151 -2.57 -39.78 -8.04
CA SER A 151 -3.83 -39.89 -8.79
C SER A 151 -3.69 -39.84 -10.32
N LEU A 152 -2.47 -39.97 -10.86
CA LEU A 152 -2.26 -40.14 -12.30
C LEU A 152 -2.23 -41.65 -12.67
N PRO A 153 -2.91 -42.05 -13.78
CA PRO A 153 -2.95 -43.44 -14.25
C PRO A 153 -1.60 -43.95 -14.75
#